data_AF-A0A7S1TJ36-F1
#
_entry.id   AF-A0A7S1TJ36-F1
#
_cell.length_a   1.000
_cell.length_b   1.000
_cell.length_c   1.000
_cell.angle_alpha   90.00
_cell.angle_beta   90.00
_cell.angle_gamma   90.00
#
_symmetry.space_group_name_H-M   'P 1'
#
loop_
_entity.id
_entity.type
_entity.pdbx_description
1 polymer ?
#
loop_
_entity_poly.entity_id
_entity_poly.type
_entity_poly.pdbx_seq_one_letter_code
_entity_poly.pdbx_strand_id
1 'polypeptide(L)'
;MDRPTSFRRYCPPVGLPGFMLGGGLVEMDGSHGLGCDNIAKFDYILANGSSVIATSTKNQELFWASCGGGGGNFGINLRMTIKLRDRKPYDRNAYFRYD
;
A
#
# COMPACT_ATOMS: atom_id res chain seq x y z
N MET A 1 -25.97 7.06 -0.39
CA MET A 1 -25.62 5.92 -1.28
C MET A 1 -24.11 5.87 -1.33
N ASP A 2 -23.49 4.96 -0.59
CA ASP A 2 -22.03 4.88 -0.48
C ASP A 2 -21.43 4.61 -1.85
N ARG A 3 -20.54 5.49 -2.29
CA ARG A 3 -19.78 5.26 -3.52
C ARG A 3 -18.87 4.05 -3.29
N PRO A 4 -18.75 3.12 -4.24
CA PRO A 4 -17.78 2.04 -4.11
C PRO A 4 -16.39 2.66 -4.00
N THR A 5 -15.68 2.37 -2.91
CA THR A 5 -14.28 2.76 -2.74
C THR A 5 -13.39 1.55 -3.06
N SER A 6 -12.32 1.73 -3.81
CA SER A 6 -11.48 0.60 -4.22
C SER A 6 -10.02 0.97 -4.41
N PHE A 7 -9.13 0.13 -3.88
CA PHE A 7 -7.70 0.12 -4.20
C PHE A 7 -7.44 -0.97 -5.24
N ARG A 8 -7.03 -0.59 -6.46
CA ARG A 8 -6.91 -1.49 -7.62
C ARG A 8 -5.46 -1.94 -7.79
N ARG A 9 -5.27 -3.24 -8.04
CA ARG A 9 -3.99 -3.89 -8.41
C ARG A 9 -4.12 -4.46 -9.82
N TYR A 10 -3.02 -4.46 -10.58
CA TYR A 10 -3.01 -4.99 -11.95
C TYR A 10 -3.15 -6.53 -11.99
N CYS A 11 -2.49 -7.22 -11.06
CA CYS A 11 -2.54 -8.68 -10.92
C CYS A 11 -3.33 -9.07 -9.66
N PRO A 12 -4.60 -9.52 -9.77
CA PRO A 12 -5.45 -9.85 -8.63
C PRO A 12 -4.86 -10.84 -7.60
N PRO A 13 -4.10 -11.89 -7.98
CA PRO A 13 -3.62 -12.88 -7.01
C PRO A 13 -2.40 -12.41 -6.20
N VAL A 14 -1.80 -11.26 -6.53
CA VAL A 14 -0.62 -10.76 -5.80
C VAL A 14 -0.98 -10.47 -4.35
N GLY A 15 -0.21 -11.04 -3.42
CA GLY A 15 -0.35 -10.79 -1.99
C GLY A 15 -0.20 -9.30 -1.67
N LEU A 16 -1.19 -8.75 -0.96
CA LEU A 16 -1.20 -7.34 -0.56
C LEU A 16 0.03 -6.94 0.29
N PRO A 17 0.46 -7.69 1.32
CA PRO A 17 1.48 -7.17 2.23
C PRO A 17 2.85 -6.99 1.58
N GLY A 18 3.32 -7.98 0.81
CA GLY A 18 4.59 -7.86 0.10
C GLY A 18 4.58 -6.73 -0.94
N PHE A 19 3.45 -6.59 -1.64
CA PHE A 19 3.25 -5.53 -2.63
C PHE A 19 3.35 -4.13 -2.00
N MET A 20 2.63 -3.88 -0.91
CA MET A 20 2.62 -2.57 -0.24
C MET A 20 3.96 -2.27 0.42
N LEU A 21 4.60 -3.25 1.06
CA LEU A 21 5.89 -3.06 1.75
C LEU A 21 7.05 -2.83 0.78
N GLY A 22 6.94 -3.32 -0.46
CA GLY A 22 7.89 -3.06 -1.54
C GLY A 22 7.62 -1.75 -2.31
N GLY A 23 6.63 -0.96 -1.90
CA GLY A 23 6.24 0.29 -2.56
C GLY A 23 4.88 0.20 -3.25
N GLY A 24 4.71 -0.80 -4.11
CA GLY A 24 3.41 -1.13 -4.70
C GLY A 24 3.01 -0.24 -5.88
N LEU A 25 3.73 -0.39 -6.99
CA LEU A 25 3.49 0.34 -8.24
C LEU A 25 2.15 -0.09 -8.90
N VAL A 26 1.28 0.87 -9.22
CA VAL A 26 0.01 0.66 -9.94
C VAL A 26 -0.29 1.76 -10.96
N GLU A 27 -1.28 1.54 -11.83
CA GLU A 27 -1.75 2.51 -12.83
C GLU A 27 -2.17 3.87 -12.22
N MET A 28 -2.54 3.90 -10.94
CA MET A 28 -3.00 5.09 -10.24
C MET A 28 -1.88 5.96 -9.65
N ASP A 29 -0.62 5.53 -9.74
CA ASP A 29 0.51 6.17 -9.05
C ASP A 29 0.67 7.65 -9.42
N GLY A 30 0.48 7.99 -10.70
CA GLY A 30 0.56 9.38 -11.17
C GLY A 30 -0.46 10.33 -10.55
N SER A 31 -1.53 9.79 -9.94
CA SER A 31 -2.59 10.57 -9.28
C SER A 31 -2.60 10.46 -7.76
N HIS A 32 -2.09 9.37 -7.19
CA HIS A 32 -2.25 9.05 -5.76
C HIS A 32 -0.96 8.59 -5.07
N GLY A 33 0.18 8.65 -5.75
CA GLY A 33 1.42 8.05 -5.25
C GLY A 33 1.38 6.52 -5.28
N LEU A 34 2.47 5.90 -4.88
CA LEU A 34 2.59 4.44 -4.81
C LEU A 34 1.59 3.85 -3.81
N GLY A 35 1.42 2.53 -3.84
CA GLY A 35 0.63 1.80 -2.85
C GLY A 35 1.00 2.18 -1.41
N CYS A 36 2.29 2.23 -1.08
CA CYS A 36 2.78 2.55 0.25
C CYS A 36 2.42 3.96 0.72
N ASP A 37 2.34 4.95 -0.18
CA ASP A 37 1.94 6.33 0.14
C ASP A 37 0.49 6.43 0.67
N ASN A 38 -0.31 5.41 0.35
CA ASN A 38 -1.69 5.30 0.77
C ASN A 38 -1.87 4.51 2.08
N ILE A 39 -0.78 4.05 2.72
CA ILE A 39 -0.85 3.45 4.06
C ILE A 39 -0.98 4.56 5.12
N ALA A 40 -1.87 4.35 6.08
CA ALA A 40 -2.01 5.21 7.27
C ALA A 40 -1.34 4.60 8.51
N LYS A 41 -1.28 3.27 8.60
CA LYS A 41 -0.80 2.56 9.80
C LYS A 41 -0.36 1.14 9.46
N PHE A 42 0.69 0.69 10.13
CA PHE A 42 1.10 -0.71 10.18
C PHE A 42 1.06 -1.24 11.61
N ASP A 43 0.57 -2.46 11.79
CA ASP A 43 0.66 -3.20 13.05
C ASP A 43 1.65 -4.35 12.88
N TYR A 44 2.69 -4.40 13.72
CA TYR A 44 3.79 -5.36 13.64
C TYR A 44 3.95 -6.15 14.93
N ILE A 45 4.38 -7.40 14.79
CA ILE A 45 5.09 -8.13 15.84
C ILE A 45 6.59 -8.09 15.52
N LEU A 46 7.38 -7.53 16.42
CA LEU A 46 8.84 -7.46 16.28
C LEU A 46 9.50 -8.79 16.66
N ALA A 47 10.79 -8.93 16.35
CA ALA A 47 11.56 -10.14 16.65
C ALA A 47 11.60 -10.51 18.14
N ASN A 48 11.48 -9.53 19.04
CA ASN A 48 11.39 -9.75 20.48
C ASN A 48 9.98 -10.13 20.98
N GLY A 49 9.02 -10.34 20.06
CA GLY A 49 7.63 -10.68 20.37
C GLY A 49 6.73 -9.49 20.74
N SER A 50 7.27 -8.27 20.81
CA SER A 50 6.47 -7.08 21.14
C SER A 50 5.56 -6.65 19.97
N SER A 51 4.35 -6.22 20.31
CA SER A 51 3.40 -5.63 19.36
C SER A 51 3.61 -4.13 19.28
N VAL A 52 3.87 -3.62 18.07
CA VAL A 52 4.09 -2.20 17.82
C VAL A 52 3.20 -1.67 16.70
N ILE A 53 2.87 -0.38 16.81
CA ILE A 53 2.10 0.35 15.80
C ILE A 53 3.04 1.39 15.17
N ALA A 54 3.17 1.35 13.86
CA ALA A 54 3.94 2.32 13.09
C ALA A 54 3.01 3.23 12.29
N THR A 55 3.17 4.53 12.45
CA THR A 55 2.48 5.62 11.75
C THR A 55 3.48 6.72 11.41
N SER A 56 3.05 7.74 10.67
CA SER A 56 3.86 8.93 10.40
C SER A 56 4.27 9.72 11.65
N THR A 57 3.71 9.43 12.82
CA THR A 57 4.00 10.13 14.08
C THR A 57 4.52 9.22 15.19
N LYS A 58 4.39 7.90 15.05
CA LYS A 58 4.80 6.89 16.05
C LYS A 58 5.60 5.79 15.39
N ASN A 59 6.77 5.45 15.94
CA ASN A 59 7.71 4.50 15.32
C ASN A 59 8.00 4.88 13.85
N GLN A 60 8.33 6.16 13.63
CA GLN A 60 8.40 6.78 12.29
C GLN A 60 9.44 6.10 11.40
N GLU A 61 10.58 5.70 11.96
CA GLU A 61 11.61 4.95 11.23
C GLU A 61 11.08 3.62 10.68
N LEU A 62 10.30 2.87 11.49
CA LEU A 62 9.66 1.63 11.06
C LEU A 62 8.59 1.90 10.01
N PHE A 63 7.82 2.98 10.16
CA PHE A 63 6.82 3.38 9.17
C PHE A 63 7.46 3.71 7.83
N TRP A 64 8.49 4.56 7.84
CA TRP A 64 9.25 4.96 6.65
C TRP A 64 9.92 3.75 5.98
N ALA A 65 10.62 2.92 6.75
CA ALA A 65 11.26 1.72 6.21
C ALA A 65 10.25 0.72 5.63
N SER A 66 9.05 0.63 6.21
CA SER A 66 7.96 -0.21 5.68
C SER A 66 7.40 0.31 4.35
N CYS A 67 7.63 1.56 3.98
CA CYS A 67 7.13 2.16 2.73
C CYS A 67 8.14 2.06 1.59
N GLY A 68 8.60 0.84 1.26
CA GLY A 68 9.53 0.59 0.15
C GLY A 68 10.76 -0.26 0.52
N GLY A 69 11.04 -0.46 1.80
CA GLY A 69 12.15 -1.30 2.28
C GLY A 69 11.93 -2.80 2.13
N GLY A 70 10.80 -3.22 1.56
CA GLY A 70 10.46 -4.62 1.32
C GLY A 70 9.87 -5.32 2.55
N GLY A 71 9.14 -6.41 2.29
CA GLY A 71 8.50 -7.21 3.34
C GLY A 71 9.45 -8.22 4.00
N GLY A 72 9.20 -8.52 5.27
CA GLY A 72 9.87 -9.60 6.00
C GLY A 72 11.14 -9.22 6.78
N ASN A 73 11.60 -7.97 6.67
CA ASN A 73 12.85 -7.52 7.32
C ASN A 73 12.66 -6.93 8.72
N PHE A 74 11.54 -6.26 8.96
CA PHE A 74 11.35 -5.43 10.17
C PHE A 74 10.46 -6.08 11.25
N GLY A 75 9.90 -7.25 10.95
CA GLY A 75 8.96 -7.97 11.80
C GLY A 75 7.82 -8.58 10.97
N ILE A 76 6.86 -9.20 11.67
CA ILE A 76 5.66 -9.77 11.06
C ILE A 76 4.60 -8.67 10.98
N ASN A 77 4.26 -8.26 9.77
CA ASN A 77 3.13 -7.35 9.56
C ASN A 77 1.80 -8.10 9.72
N LEU A 78 1.01 -7.71 10.72
CA LEU A 78 -0.29 -8.32 11.00
C LEU A 78 -1.44 -7.59 10.32
N ARG A 79 -1.37 -6.25 10.29
CA ARG A 79 -2.45 -5.40 9.77
C ARG A 79 -1.90 -4.16 9.09
N MET A 80 -2.65 -3.71 8.10
CA MET A 80 -2.43 -2.45 7.39
C MET A 80 -3.74 -1.66 7.37
N THR A 81 -3.67 -0.37 7.65
CA THR A 81 -4.78 0.55 7.41
C THR A 81 -4.48 1.35 6.15
N ILE A 82 -5.34 1.22 5.13
CA ILE A 82 -5.14 1.81 3.81
C ILE A 82 -6.18 2.91 3.60
N LYS A 83 -5.75 4.05 3.05
CA LYS A 83 -6.62 5.14 2.62
C LYS A 83 -7.40 4.69 1.39
N LEU A 84 -8.72 4.76 1.48
CA LEU A 84 -9.61 4.43 0.37
C LEU A 84 -9.93 5.67 -0.44
N ARG A 85 -10.20 5.47 -1.74
CA ARG A 85 -10.57 6.52 -2.69
C ARG A 85 -11.87 6.15 -3.38
N ASP A 86 -12.64 7.17 -3.75
CA ASP A 86 -13.84 7.01 -4.57
C ASP A 86 -13.46 6.39 -5.92
N ARG A 87 -14.14 5.30 -6.28
CA ARG A 87 -13.94 4.64 -7.57
C ARG A 87 -14.60 5.45 -8.67
N LYS A 88 -13.84 5.76 -9.73
CA LYS A 88 -14.44 6.28 -10.96
C LYS A 88 -15.24 5.18 -11.67
N PRO A 89 -16.40 5.51 -12.29
CA PRO A 89 -17.28 4.51 -12.88
C PRO A 89 -16.68 3.79 -14.10
N TYR A 90 -15.67 4.37 -14.78
CA TYR A 90 -15.00 3.78 -15.93
C TYR A 90 -13.50 4.09 -15.94
N ASP A 91 -12.68 3.04 -16.01
CA ASP A 91 -11.28 3.12 -16.46
C ASP A 91 -11.26 2.94 -17.98
N ARG A 92 -10.86 3.97 -18.73
CA ARG A 92 -10.71 3.90 -20.18
C ARG A 92 -9.22 3.81 -20.50
N ASN A 93 -8.81 2.69 -21.10
CA ASN A 93 -7.46 2.53 -21.63
C ASN A 93 -7.45 3.02 -23.07
N ALA A 94 -6.47 3.85 -23.41
CA ALA A 94 -6.15 4.23 -24.78
C ALA A 94 -4.75 3.69 -25.11
N TYR A 95 -4.61 3.04 -26.26
CA TYR A 95 -3.33 2.54 -26.74
C TYR A 95 -2.89 3.43 -27.91
N PHE A 96 -1.69 3.98 -27.81
CA PHE A 96 -1.06 4.74 -28.89
C PHE A 96 0.01 3.86 -29.52
N ARG A 97 0.06 3.85 -30.85
CA ARG A 97 1.12 3.20 -31.62
C ARG A 97 2.00 4.30 -32.17
N TYR A 98 3.29 4.19 -31.90
CA TYR A 98 4.31 5.02 -32.52
C TYR A 98 4.89 4.22 -33.69
N ASP A 99 4.92 4.83 -34.86
CA ASP A 99 5.49 4.32 -36.10
C ASP A 99 7.01 4.55 -36.20
#